data_AF-A0A379FH15-F1
#
_entry.id   AF-A0A379FH15-F1
#
_cell.length_a   1.000
_cell.length_b   1.000
_cell.length_c   1.000
_cell.angle_alpha   90.00
_cell.angle_beta   90.00
_cell.angle_gamma   90.00
#
_symmetry.space_group_name_H-M   'P 1'
#
loop_
_entity.id
_entity.type
_entity.pdbx_description
1 polymer ?
#
loop_
_entity_poly.entity_id
_entity_poly.type
_entity_poly.pdbx_seq_one_letter_code
_entity_poly.pdbx_strand_id
1 'polypeptide(L)'
;MLLMKPVRKTRLIAPSKRKKTINVSDIESVVAKIARIPEKTVSSSDKSMLKNLDNQLKMLVFGQDQAIHALAESIKMSRAGLGQENKPVGSFLFAGPTGVGKTEVTVQLAKALNIKLLRFDMSEYMERHTVSRLIGAPPGYVGFDQGGLLTDAVIKKPLFCSVT
;
A
#
# COMPACT_ATOMS: atom_id res chain seq x y z
N MET A 1 22.12 -34.47 1.33
CA MET A 1 21.75 -33.99 2.66
C MET A 1 21.18 -32.57 2.53
N LEU A 2 19.91 -32.45 2.13
CA LEU A 2 19.21 -31.17 1.98
C LEU A 2 18.13 -31.13 3.07
N LEU A 3 18.39 -30.33 4.11
CA LEU A 3 17.45 -30.06 5.19
C LEU A 3 16.17 -29.42 4.63
N MET A 4 15.10 -30.21 4.50
CA MET A 4 13.74 -29.68 4.41
C MET A 4 13.43 -28.96 5.74
N LYS A 5 13.45 -27.63 5.73
CA LYS A 5 12.98 -26.82 6.87
C LYS A 5 11.48 -27.11 7.09
N PRO A 6 11.03 -27.33 8.34
CA PRO A 6 9.66 -27.73 8.61
C PRO A 6 8.69 -26.59 8.28
N VAL A 7 7.65 -26.91 7.50
CA VAL A 7 6.48 -26.08 7.29
C VAL A 7 5.89 -25.73 8.66
N ARG A 8 5.73 -24.42 8.94
CA ARG A 8 5.17 -23.92 10.21
C ARG A 8 3.86 -24.66 10.50
N LYS A 9 3.83 -25.48 11.56
CA LYS A 9 2.60 -26.01 12.14
C LYS A 9 1.75 -24.83 12.62
N THR A 10 0.84 -24.34 11.78
CA THR A 10 -0.28 -23.52 12.23
C THR A 10 -0.96 -24.32 13.33
N ARG A 11 -0.96 -23.81 14.58
CA ARG A 11 -1.64 -24.49 15.70
C ARG A 11 -3.09 -24.73 15.29
N LEU A 12 -3.41 -25.96 14.91
CA LEU A 12 -4.78 -26.37 14.66
C LEU A 12 -5.52 -26.19 15.98
N ILE A 13 -6.50 -25.29 15.96
CA ILE A 13 -7.38 -25.04 17.10
C ILE A 13 -8.01 -26.38 17.51
N ALA A 14 -8.11 -26.63 18.82
CA ALA A 14 -8.70 -27.84 19.38
C ALA A 14 -10.06 -28.13 18.72
N PRO A 15 -10.40 -29.40 18.43
CA PRO A 15 -11.60 -29.74 17.66
C PRO A 15 -12.89 -29.17 18.25
N SER A 16 -12.96 -29.00 19.58
CA SER A 16 -14.07 -28.37 20.31
C SER A 16 -14.23 -26.86 20.08
N LYS A 17 -13.16 -26.15 19.68
CA LYS A 17 -13.14 -24.70 19.44
C LYS A 17 -13.21 -24.33 17.95
N ARG A 18 -13.36 -25.29 17.05
CA ARG A 18 -13.52 -25.02 15.62
C ARG A 18 -14.94 -24.54 15.36
N LYS A 19 -15.09 -23.38 14.72
CA LYS A 19 -16.38 -22.97 14.15
C LYS A 19 -16.85 -24.05 13.17
N LYS A 20 -18.07 -24.57 13.36
CA LYS A 20 -18.69 -25.56 12.46
C LYS A 20 -19.22 -24.92 11.17
N THR A 21 -19.58 -23.65 11.21
CA THR A 21 -20.12 -22.89 10.07
C THR A 21 -19.17 -21.76 9.72
N ILE A 22 -18.84 -21.64 8.44
CA ILE A 22 -17.98 -20.59 7.88
C ILE A 22 -18.90 -19.52 7.28
N ASN A 23 -18.75 -18.28 7.74
CA ASN A 23 -19.50 -17.15 7.22
C ASN A 23 -18.67 -16.39 6.17
N VAL A 24 -19.32 -15.50 5.41
CA VAL A 24 -18.67 -14.64 4.41
C VAL A 24 -17.51 -13.84 5.02
N SER A 25 -17.67 -13.33 6.24
CA SER A 25 -16.62 -12.60 6.96
C SER A 25 -15.38 -13.44 7.28
N ASP A 26 -15.56 -14.75 7.51
CA ASP A 26 -14.43 -15.66 7.73
C ASP A 26 -13.64 -15.83 6.42
N ILE A 27 -14.31 -15.92 5.25
CA ILE A 27 -13.66 -15.97 3.93
C ILE A 27 -12.96 -14.65 3.62
N GLU A 28 -13.61 -13.51 3.85
CA GLU A 28 -13.02 -12.18 3.67
C GLU A 28 -11.73 -12.03 4.47
N SER A 29 -11.72 -12.46 5.73
CA SER A 29 -10.53 -12.39 6.60
C SER A 29 -9.36 -13.25 6.08
N VAL A 30 -9.66 -14.42 5.50
CA VAL A 30 -8.65 -15.32 4.95
C VAL A 30 -8.08 -14.76 3.65
N VAL A 31 -8.94 -14.30 2.75
CA VAL A 31 -8.52 -13.68 1.48
C VAL A 31 -7.71 -12.42 1.75
N ALA A 32 -8.17 -11.56 2.67
CA ALA A 32 -7.46 -10.36 3.11
C ALA A 32 -6.05 -10.69 3.65
N LYS A 33 -5.92 -11.73 4.50
CA LYS A 33 -4.63 -12.19 5.02
C LYS A 33 -3.71 -12.75 3.94
N ILE A 34 -4.24 -13.53 3.00
CA ILE A 34 -3.47 -14.11 1.88
C ILE A 34 -2.98 -12.99 0.96
N ALA A 35 -3.88 -12.11 0.54
CA ALA A 35 -3.59 -11.00 -0.36
C ALA A 35 -2.88 -9.83 0.33
N ARG A 36 -2.70 -9.86 1.66
CA ARG A 36 -2.12 -8.77 2.46
C ARG A 36 -2.82 -7.43 2.24
N ILE A 37 -4.13 -7.47 2.02
CA ILE A 37 -4.99 -6.30 1.89
C ILE A 37 -5.91 -6.22 3.12
N PRO A 38 -6.33 -5.02 3.54
CA PRO A 38 -7.33 -4.88 4.61
C PRO A 38 -8.65 -5.57 4.23
N GLU A 39 -9.39 -6.06 5.22
CA GLU A 39 -10.73 -6.65 5.01
C GLU A 39 -11.67 -5.62 4.36
N LYS A 40 -12.54 -6.07 3.43
CA LYS A 40 -13.48 -5.20 2.69
C LYS A 40 -14.46 -4.48 3.62
N THR A 41 -14.70 -5.05 4.81
CA THR A 41 -15.50 -4.42 5.84
C THR A 41 -14.67 -3.35 6.54
N VAL A 42 -14.97 -2.08 6.24
CA VAL A 42 -14.43 -0.94 6.98
C VAL A 42 -14.74 -1.15 8.46
N SER A 43 -13.73 -1.51 9.26
CA SER A 43 -13.91 -1.68 10.69
C SER A 43 -14.40 -0.35 11.28
N SER A 44 -15.08 -0.36 12.43
CA SER A 44 -15.50 0.88 13.09
C SER A 44 -14.31 1.83 13.32
N SER A 45 -13.12 1.25 13.56
CA SER A 45 -11.84 1.96 13.67
C SER A 45 -11.36 2.56 12.35
N ASP A 46 -11.54 1.87 11.22
CA ASP A 46 -11.18 2.42 9.91
C ASP A 46 -12.13 3.55 9.48
N LYS A 47 -13.42 3.44 9.82
CA LYS A 47 -14.40 4.50 9.55
C LYS A 47 -14.05 5.79 10.29
N SER A 48 -13.70 5.69 11.58
CA SER A 48 -13.31 6.86 12.37
C SER A 48 -11.99 7.45 11.88
N MET A 49 -11.01 6.61 11.51
CA MET A 49 -9.76 7.06 10.91
C MET A 49 -9.99 7.80 9.59
N LEU A 50 -10.75 7.22 8.66
CA LEU A 50 -11.05 7.84 7.36
C LEU A 50 -11.86 9.14 7.50
N LYS A 51 -12.76 9.22 8.49
CA LYS A 51 -13.51 10.43 8.80
C LYS A 51 -12.58 11.57 9.25
N ASN A 52 -11.54 11.25 10.01
CA ASN A 52 -10.63 12.23 10.59
C ASN A 52 -9.37 12.48 9.75
N LEU A 53 -9.13 11.72 8.68
CA LEU A 53 -7.92 11.76 7.87
C LEU A 53 -7.57 13.18 7.37
N ASP A 54 -8.56 13.92 6.85
CA ASP A 54 -8.39 15.29 6.34
C ASP A 54 -7.87 16.24 7.44
N ASN A 55 -8.53 16.22 8.61
CA ASN A 55 -8.13 17.02 9.77
C ASN A 55 -6.76 16.61 10.32
N GLN A 56 -6.47 15.30 10.38
CA GLN A 56 -5.18 14.79 10.84
C GLN A 56 -4.02 15.27 9.97
N LEU A 57 -4.21 15.32 8.65
CA LEU A 57 -3.20 15.84 7.73
C LEU A 57 -3.05 17.36 7.85
N LYS A 58 -4.15 18.11 7.96
CA LYS A 58 -4.12 19.58 8.13
C LYS A 58 -3.47 20.04 9.44
N MET A 59 -3.49 19.23 10.49
CA MET A 59 -2.78 19.52 11.74
C MET A 59 -1.25 19.47 11.58
N LEU A 60 -0.75 18.76 10.57
CA LEU A 60 0.69 18.53 10.37
C LEU A 60 1.24 19.26 9.14
N VAL A 61 0.41 19.48 8.13
CA VAL A 61 0.79 20.20 6.91
C VAL A 61 -0.14 21.41 6.73
N PHE A 62 0.44 22.59 6.90
CA PHE A 62 -0.27 23.87 6.78
C PHE A 62 -0.24 24.41 5.35
N GLY A 63 -1.37 24.96 4.89
CA GLY A 63 -1.47 25.69 3.63
C GLY A 63 -1.63 24.82 2.37
N GLN A 64 -1.83 23.51 2.52
CA GLN A 64 -2.05 22.56 1.41
C GLN A 64 -3.45 21.92 1.45
N ASP A 65 -4.44 22.66 1.94
CA ASP A 65 -5.78 22.16 2.24
C ASP A 65 -6.46 21.50 1.05
N GLN A 66 -6.35 22.08 -0.15
CA GLN A 66 -6.95 21.54 -1.38
C GLN A 66 -6.32 20.19 -1.76
N ALA A 67 -5.00 20.08 -1.66
CA ALA A 67 -4.27 18.85 -1.97
C ALA A 67 -4.60 17.73 -0.97
N ILE A 68 -4.67 18.08 0.32
CA ILE A 68 -5.07 17.17 1.39
C ILE A 68 -6.52 16.70 1.18
N HIS A 69 -7.42 17.61 0.82
CA HIS A 69 -8.82 17.29 0.61
C HIS A 69 -9.01 16.31 -0.55
N ALA A 70 -8.39 16.57 -1.70
CA ALA A 70 -8.45 15.71 -2.87
C ALA A 70 -7.89 14.29 -2.60
N LEU A 71 -6.80 14.20 -1.85
CA LEU A 71 -6.24 12.92 -1.38
C LEU A 71 -7.24 12.17 -0.50
N ALA A 72 -7.76 12.83 0.53
CA ALA A 72 -8.68 12.22 1.48
C ALA A 72 -9.97 11.75 0.80
N GLU A 73 -10.50 12.53 -0.16
CA GLU A 73 -11.68 12.18 -0.95
C GLU A 73 -11.48 10.92 -1.78
N SER A 74 -10.39 10.85 -2.57
CA SER A 74 -10.08 9.68 -3.40
C SER A 74 -9.92 8.40 -2.55
N ILE A 75 -9.28 8.49 -1.39
CA ILE A 75 -9.13 7.35 -0.48
C ILE A 75 -10.49 6.94 0.08
N LYS A 76 -11.33 7.89 0.50
CA LYS A 76 -12.69 7.62 0.98
C LYS A 76 -13.54 6.93 -0.10
N MET A 77 -13.48 7.41 -1.35
CA MET A 77 -14.19 6.80 -2.48
C MET A 77 -13.74 5.35 -2.73
N SER A 78 -12.43 5.11 -2.76
CA SER A 78 -11.88 3.77 -2.94
C SER A 78 -12.31 2.82 -1.82
N ARG A 79 -12.29 3.28 -0.56
CA ARG A 79 -12.73 2.50 0.61
C ARG A 79 -14.23 2.27 0.67
N ALA A 80 -15.04 3.13 0.04
CA ALA A 80 -16.47 2.93 -0.13
C ALA A 80 -16.82 1.95 -1.27
N GLY A 81 -15.82 1.42 -1.99
CA GLY A 81 -16.03 0.55 -3.14
C GLY A 81 -16.47 1.29 -4.41
N LEU A 82 -16.36 2.62 -4.43
CA LEU A 82 -16.68 3.47 -5.59
C LEU A 82 -15.48 3.66 -6.54
N GLY A 83 -14.39 2.92 -6.30
CA GLY A 83 -13.20 2.90 -7.15
C GLY A 83 -13.30 1.91 -8.32
N GLN A 84 -12.37 1.99 -9.26
CA GLN A 84 -12.25 1.03 -10.36
C GLN A 84 -11.29 -0.09 -9.97
N GLU A 85 -11.70 -1.36 -10.15
CA GLU A 85 -10.92 -2.53 -9.69
C GLU A 85 -9.52 -2.62 -10.33
N ASN A 86 -9.38 -2.17 -11.57
CA ASN A 86 -8.12 -2.23 -12.33
C ASN A 86 -7.29 -0.93 -12.26
N LYS A 87 -7.60 -0.03 -11.32
CA LYS A 87 -6.86 1.23 -11.15
C LYS A 87 -6.32 1.38 -9.73
N PRO A 88 -5.22 2.14 -9.54
CA PRO A 88 -4.76 2.48 -8.21
C PRO A 88 -5.83 3.27 -7.43
N VAL A 89 -5.76 3.19 -6.10
CA VAL A 89 -6.62 3.93 -5.16
C VAL A 89 -6.69 5.42 -5.52
N GLY A 90 -5.55 5.98 -5.89
CA GLY A 90 -5.42 7.31 -6.48
C GLY A 90 -4.01 7.51 -7.04
N SER A 91 -3.90 8.38 -8.04
CA SER A 91 -2.63 8.76 -8.67
C SER A 91 -2.56 10.28 -8.70
N PHE A 92 -1.57 10.85 -8.03
CA PHE A 92 -1.48 12.29 -7.79
C PHE A 92 -0.13 12.82 -8.25
N LEU A 93 -0.14 14.02 -8.82
CA LEU A 93 1.05 14.79 -9.13
C LEU A 93 1.03 16.07 -8.29
N PHE A 94 1.98 16.20 -7.37
CA PHE A 94 2.13 17.43 -6.59
C PHE A 94 3.10 18.37 -7.30
N ALA A 95 2.58 19.49 -7.80
CA ALA A 95 3.37 20.56 -8.41
C ALA A 95 3.47 21.77 -7.48
N GLY A 96 4.60 22.48 -7.50
CA GLY A 96 4.79 23.74 -6.77
C GLY A 96 6.24 24.01 -6.35
N PRO A 97 6.53 25.09 -5.60
CA PRO A 97 7.86 25.42 -5.11
C PRO A 97 8.45 24.37 -4.15
N THR A 98 9.77 24.29 -4.03
CA THR A 98 10.43 23.44 -3.01
C THR A 98 10.09 23.92 -1.61
N GLY A 99 10.06 23.00 -0.63
CA GLY A 99 9.84 23.35 0.78
C GLY A 99 8.39 23.58 1.22
N VAL A 100 7.41 23.51 0.31
CA VAL A 100 5.98 23.75 0.65
C VAL A 100 5.24 22.54 1.24
N GLY A 101 5.95 21.44 1.54
CA GLY A 101 5.37 20.27 2.19
C GLY A 101 4.82 19.16 1.28
N LYS A 102 5.08 19.20 -0.05
CA LYS A 102 4.61 18.16 -0.99
C LYS A 102 4.94 16.72 -0.54
N THR A 103 6.21 16.47 -0.23
CA THR A 103 6.68 15.16 0.25
C THR A 103 6.13 14.85 1.65
N GLU A 104 5.99 15.87 2.49
CA GLU A 104 5.50 15.73 3.86
C GLU A 104 4.05 15.24 3.89
N VAL A 105 3.18 15.77 3.01
CA VAL A 105 1.80 15.29 2.85
C VAL A 105 1.77 13.77 2.64
N THR A 106 2.63 13.24 1.78
CA THR A 106 2.64 11.82 1.47
C THR A 106 3.23 10.98 2.60
N VAL A 107 4.25 11.47 3.29
CA VAL A 107 4.81 10.82 4.50
C VAL A 107 3.74 10.73 5.60
N GLN A 108 3.02 11.82 5.85
CA GLN A 108 1.97 11.86 6.86
C GLN A 108 0.77 11.02 6.46
N LEU A 109 0.43 10.97 5.17
CA LEU A 109 -0.61 10.09 4.65
C LEU A 109 -0.27 8.61 4.89
N ALA A 110 0.96 8.20 4.60
CA ALA A 110 1.39 6.82 4.83
C ALA A 110 1.33 6.44 6.32
N LYS A 111 1.72 7.36 7.22
CA LYS A 111 1.61 7.18 8.67
C LYS A 111 0.16 7.10 9.14
N ALA A 112 -0.70 8.02 8.69
CA ALA A 112 -2.10 8.07 9.06
C ALA A 112 -2.86 6.80 8.66
N LEU A 113 -2.55 6.26 7.47
CA LEU A 113 -3.13 5.01 6.97
C LEU A 113 -2.43 3.75 7.50
N ASN A 114 -1.34 3.90 8.26
CA ASN A 114 -0.47 2.82 8.72
C ASN A 114 0.01 1.88 7.58
N ILE A 115 0.42 2.47 6.46
CA ILE A 115 0.91 1.76 5.27
C ILE A 115 2.39 2.04 5.03
N LYS A 116 3.06 1.17 4.27
CA LYS A 116 4.46 1.38 3.94
C LYS A 116 4.60 2.50 2.91
N LEU A 117 5.46 3.47 3.20
CA LEU A 117 5.95 4.43 2.22
C LEU A 117 7.10 3.78 1.43
N LEU A 118 6.95 3.71 0.11
CA LEU A 118 8.02 3.46 -0.84
C LEU A 118 8.46 4.81 -1.40
N ARG A 119 9.77 5.03 -1.46
CA ARG A 119 10.34 6.28 -1.97
C ARG A 119 11.37 5.92 -3.02
N PHE A 120 11.24 6.53 -4.18
CA PHE A 120 12.17 6.35 -5.28
C PHE A 120 12.60 7.75 -5.73
N ASP A 121 13.91 8.02 -5.69
CA ASP A 121 14.43 9.30 -6.19
C ASP A 121 14.56 9.22 -7.71
N MET A 122 13.67 9.89 -8.44
CA MET A 122 13.69 9.85 -9.91
C MET A 122 14.97 10.40 -10.54
N SER A 123 15.75 11.19 -9.79
CA SER A 123 17.04 11.69 -10.25
C SER A 123 18.05 10.55 -10.47
N GLU A 124 17.90 9.43 -9.76
CA GLU A 124 18.73 8.23 -9.94
C GLU A 124 18.33 7.42 -11.18
N TYR A 125 17.19 7.72 -11.80
CA TYR A 125 16.60 6.95 -12.90
C TYR A 125 16.59 7.70 -14.25
N MET A 126 17.42 8.73 -14.40
CA MET A 126 17.47 9.55 -15.63
C MET A 126 18.04 8.80 -16.84
N GLU A 127 18.87 7.78 -16.63
CA GLU A 127 19.51 7.03 -17.70
C GLU A 127 18.71 5.78 -18.09
N ARG A 128 18.65 5.45 -19.38
CA ARG A 128 17.89 4.29 -19.89
C ARG A 128 18.22 2.97 -19.17
N HIS A 129 19.50 2.77 -18.81
CA HIS A 129 19.95 1.54 -18.14
C HIS A 129 19.53 1.48 -16.66
N THR A 130 19.33 2.63 -16.01
CA THR A 130 18.89 2.69 -14.61
C THR A 130 17.41 2.37 -14.45
N VAL A 131 16.58 2.68 -15.47
CA VAL A 131 15.16 2.31 -15.51
C VAL A 131 14.95 0.79 -15.44
N SER A 132 15.85 0.01 -16.04
CA SER A 132 15.81 -1.46 -15.96
C SER A 132 15.96 -1.98 -14.53
N ARG A 133 16.62 -1.24 -13.62
CA ARG A 133 16.68 -1.61 -12.20
C ARG A 133 15.35 -1.36 -11.47
N LEU A 134 14.58 -0.35 -11.91
CA LEU A 134 13.29 -0.03 -11.30
C LEU A 134 12.22 -1.07 -11.67
N ILE A 135 12.14 -1.45 -12.95
CA ILE A 135 11.09 -2.33 -13.49
C ILE A 135 11.53 -3.80 -13.48
N GLY A 136 12.83 -4.07 -13.64
CA GLY A 136 13.40 -5.39 -13.86
C GLY A 136 14.06 -5.46 -15.25
N ALA A 137 15.22 -6.09 -15.32
CA ALA A 137 15.93 -6.28 -16.59
C ALA A 137 15.22 -7.37 -17.43
N PRO A 138 15.17 -7.24 -18.77
CA PRO A 138 14.63 -8.30 -19.64
C PRO A 138 15.58 -9.51 -19.72
N PRO A 139 15.09 -10.69 -20.16
CA PRO A 139 15.91 -11.90 -20.32
C PRO A 139 17.14 -11.62 -21.18
N GLY A 140 18.33 -12.03 -20.70
CA GLY A 140 19.59 -11.83 -21.42
C GLY A 140 20.37 -10.56 -21.07
N TYR A 141 19.87 -9.73 -20.13
CA TYR A 141 20.59 -8.56 -19.61
C TYR A 141 21.12 -8.81 -18.19
N VAL A 142 22.23 -8.15 -17.83
CA VAL A 142 22.80 -8.22 -16.48
C VAL A 142 21.77 -7.74 -15.47
N GLY A 143 21.43 -8.60 -14.50
CA GLY A 143 20.40 -8.32 -13.50
C GLY A 143 19.02 -8.91 -13.81
N PHE A 144 18.86 -9.75 -14.84
CA PHE A 144 17.60 -10.46 -15.11
C PHE A 144 17.09 -11.29 -13.91
N ASP A 145 18.01 -11.96 -13.18
CA ASP A 145 17.66 -12.73 -11.99
C ASP A 145 17.39 -11.84 -10.76
N GLN A 146 17.67 -10.54 -10.84
CA GLN A 146 17.31 -9.55 -9.83
C GLN A 146 16.00 -8.86 -10.28
N GLY A 147 14.90 -9.16 -9.59
CA GLY A 147 13.61 -8.49 -9.84
C GLY A 147 13.71 -6.96 -9.77
N GLY A 148 12.77 -6.27 -10.40
CA GLY A 148 12.73 -4.80 -10.36
C GLY A 148 12.47 -4.27 -8.96
N LEU A 149 13.13 -3.16 -8.60
CA LEU A 149 12.96 -2.53 -7.28
C LEU A 149 11.50 -2.16 -6.99
N LEU A 150 10.77 -1.64 -7.99
CA LEU A 150 9.35 -1.31 -7.86
C LEU A 150 8.50 -2.57 -7.85
N THR A 151 8.69 -3.46 -8.82
CA THR A 151 7.88 -4.69 -8.96
C THR A 151 7.98 -5.55 -7.71
N ASP A 152 9.18 -5.77 -7.18
CA ASP A 152 9.41 -6.56 -5.98
C ASP A 152 8.82 -5.89 -4.74
N ALA A 153 8.93 -4.57 -4.62
CA ALA A 153 8.41 -3.83 -3.49
C ALA A 153 6.87 -3.92 -3.44
N VAL A 154 6.21 -3.77 -4.60
CA VAL A 154 4.75 -3.86 -4.74
C VAL A 154 4.25 -5.28 -4.52
N ILE A 155 4.91 -6.30 -5.08
CA ILE A 155 4.56 -7.71 -4.86
C ILE A 155 4.67 -8.08 -3.37
N LYS A 156 5.72 -7.62 -2.68
CA LYS A 156 5.91 -7.88 -1.25
C LYS A 156 4.81 -7.20 -0.40
N LYS A 157 4.36 -6.00 -0.78
CA LYS A 157 3.34 -5.23 -0.06
C LYS A 157 2.42 -4.49 -1.05
N PRO A 158 1.26 -5.07 -1.39
CA PRO A 158 0.36 -4.48 -2.39
C PRO A 158 -0.32 -3.19 -1.92
N LEU A 159 -0.44 -2.96 -0.60
CA LEU A 159 -0.88 -1.69 -0.04
C LEU A 159 0.33 -0.82 0.33
N PHE A 160 0.62 0.18 -0.51
CA PHE A 160 1.75 1.07 -0.36
C PHE A 160 1.38 2.49 -0.77
N CYS A 161 2.14 3.46 -0.27
CA CYS A 161 2.17 4.81 -0.79
C CYS A 161 3.52 5.01 -1.48
N SER A 162 3.53 5.66 -2.64
CA SER A 162 4.79 5.97 -3.35
C SER A 162 4.94 7.47 -3.50
N VAL A 163 6.15 7.97 -3.22
CA VAL A 163 6.59 9.31 -3.62
C VAL A 163 7.75 9.16 -4.59
N THR A 164 7.65 9.91 -5.67
CA THR A 164 8.71 10.19 -6.64
C THR A 164 9.30 11.56 -6.40
#